data_AF-A0A210QTN9-F1
#
_entry.id   AF-A0A210QTN9-F1
#
_cell.length_a   1.000
_cell.length_b   1.000
_cell.length_c   1.000
_cell.angle_alpha   90.00
_cell.angle_beta   90.00
_cell.angle_gamma   90.00
#
_symmetry.space_group_name_H-M   'P 1'
#
loop_
_entity.id
_entity.type
_entity.pdbx_description
1 polymer ?
#
loop_
_entity_poly.entity_id
_entity_poly.type
_entity_poly.pdbx_seq_one_letter_code
_entity_poly.pdbx_strand_id
1 'polypeptide(L)'
;MVFITNNTNTDLDTNNRNTDLETNNRNTDLDTNNRNTDLDTNNRNTDLDTNNRNTGLDTNNRNTALDTNNRNTNLNTNNRKTDLDTNNRNPDLDTNNRNTDLDTNNRNMDLATNNRNTDLYTNNRNTDLNPNNRNTDLDTNKRNTDLDTNKRNTDLDTNKRNTDLDTNNRQKQHDQDTKEKNRI
;
A
#
# COMPACT_ATOMS: atom_id res chain seq x y z
N MET A 1 19.09 17.22 11.81
CA MET A 1 18.78 17.22 13.25
C MET A 1 17.99 15.96 13.49
N VAL A 2 18.40 15.14 14.46
CA VAL A 2 17.76 13.84 14.72
C VAL A 2 16.88 13.98 15.97
N PHE A 3 15.61 13.59 15.86
CA PHE A 3 14.67 13.53 16.98
C PHE A 3 14.34 12.06 17.28
N ILE A 4 14.42 11.68 18.56
CA ILE A 4 14.09 10.32 19.01
C ILE A 4 13.05 10.43 20.12
N THR A 5 11.91 9.75 19.96
CA THR A 5 10.78 9.81 20.91
C THR A 5 10.28 8.41 21.28
N ASN A 6 10.05 8.15 22.58
CA ASN A 6 9.50 6.88 23.09
C ASN A 6 8.44 7.15 24.18
N ASN A 7 7.14 6.99 23.91
CA ASN A 7 6.08 7.30 24.88
C ASN A 7 4.80 6.42 24.76
N THR A 8 3.91 6.50 25.76
CA THR A 8 2.72 5.62 25.88
C THR A 8 1.37 6.24 25.51
N ASN A 9 1.30 7.55 25.29
CA ASN A 9 0.21 8.28 24.64
C ASN A 9 0.79 9.66 24.25
N THR A 10 0.80 10.01 22.97
CA THR A 10 1.42 11.27 22.50
C THR A 10 0.76 11.77 21.24
N ASP A 11 0.59 13.09 21.17
CA ASP A 11 0.28 13.81 19.95
C ASP A 11 1.52 14.60 19.57
N LEU A 12 1.98 14.48 18.32
CA LEU A 12 3.18 15.13 17.85
C LEU A 12 2.92 15.81 16.50
N ASP A 13 3.16 17.12 16.46
CA ASP A 13 3.15 17.92 15.23
C ASP A 13 4.57 18.43 14.96
N THR A 14 5.10 18.14 13.77
CA THR A 14 6.43 18.60 13.35
C THR A 14 6.43 19.26 11.98
N ASN A 15 7.14 20.40 11.89
CA ASN A 15 7.35 21.12 10.64
C ASN A 15 8.81 21.62 10.53
N ASN A 16 9.62 20.96 9.71
CA ASN A 16 11.06 21.23 9.64
C ASN A 16 11.66 21.15 8.22
N ARG A 17 12.89 21.68 8.09
CA ARG A 17 13.74 21.53 6.91
C ARG A 17 14.97 20.70 7.27
N ASN A 18 15.16 19.55 6.61
CA ASN A 18 16.21 18.55 6.84
C ASN A 18 16.15 17.91 8.24
N THR A 19 15.39 16.83 8.38
CA THR A 19 15.14 16.20 9.69
C THR A 19 15.07 14.69 9.58
N ASP A 20 15.67 14.02 10.56
CA ASP A 20 15.53 12.57 10.75
C ASP A 20 14.72 12.37 12.05
N LEU A 21 13.68 11.55 12.00
CA LEU A 21 12.78 11.33 13.13
C LEU A 21 12.62 9.82 13.36
N GLU A 22 12.90 9.38 14.59
CA GLU A 22 12.66 8.01 15.04
C GLU A 22 11.65 8.01 16.19
N THR A 23 10.57 7.23 16.03
CA THR A 23 9.46 7.22 16.99
C THR A 23 9.02 5.79 17.33
N ASN A 24 8.95 5.48 18.64
CA ASN A 24 8.34 4.23 19.12
C ASN A 24 7.27 4.49 20.18
N ASN A 25 5.99 4.40 19.83
CA ASN A 25 4.92 4.77 20.74
C ASN A 25 3.78 3.72 20.89
N ARG A 26 2.96 3.91 21.93
CA ARG A 26 1.64 3.28 22.08
C ARG A 26 0.59 4.39 22.05
N ASN A 27 -0.46 4.24 21.24
CA ASN A 27 -1.53 5.22 20.99
C ASN A 27 -1.00 6.61 20.61
N THR A 28 -0.92 6.93 19.32
CA THR A 28 -0.28 8.18 18.87
C THR A 28 -0.97 8.74 17.66
N ASP A 29 -1.12 10.05 17.65
CA ASP A 29 -1.46 10.83 16.47
C ASP A 29 -0.21 11.64 16.08
N LEU A 30 0.26 11.46 14.85
CA LEU A 30 1.49 12.09 14.36
C LEU A 30 1.23 12.83 13.05
N ASP A 31 1.41 14.14 13.09
CA ASP A 31 1.32 15.03 11.93
C ASP A 31 2.72 15.54 11.56
N THR A 32 3.14 15.31 10.33
CA THR A 32 4.49 15.65 9.88
C THR A 32 4.49 16.35 8.53
N ASN A 33 5.18 17.50 8.45
CA ASN A 33 5.38 18.23 7.20
C ASN A 33 6.84 18.66 7.02
N ASN A 34 7.59 17.97 6.15
CA ASN A 34 9.03 18.19 6.04
C ASN A 34 9.57 18.33 4.61
N ARG A 35 10.76 18.94 4.51
CA ARG A 35 11.59 18.97 3.29
C ARG A 35 12.91 18.24 3.54
N ASN A 36 13.15 17.16 2.78
CA ASN A 36 14.21 16.17 2.93
C ASN A 36 14.20 15.49 4.31
N THR A 37 13.54 14.33 4.41
CA THR A 37 13.36 13.64 5.70
C THR A 37 13.45 12.14 5.58
N ASP A 38 14.10 11.52 6.57
CA ASP A 38 13.97 10.10 6.87
C ASP A 38 13.14 9.93 8.15
N LEU A 39 12.07 9.13 8.09
CA LEU A 39 11.15 8.90 9.21
C LEU A 39 10.98 7.40 9.44
N ASP A 40 11.36 6.97 10.65
CA ASP A 40 11.19 5.60 11.12
C ASP A 40 10.16 5.57 12.25
N THR A 41 9.09 4.79 12.08
CA THR A 41 8.01 4.69 13.07
C THR A 41 7.64 3.25 13.40
N ASN A 42 7.41 2.99 14.69
CA ASN A 42 6.92 1.71 15.18
C ASN A 42 5.88 1.90 16.27
N ASN A 43 4.60 1.75 15.90
CA ASN A 43 3.50 2.17 16.76
C ASN A 43 2.41 1.09 16.95
N ARG A 44 1.58 1.28 17.99
CA ARG A 44 0.35 0.50 18.24
C ARG A 44 -0.83 1.45 18.40
N ASN A 45 -1.88 1.28 17.59
CA ASN A 45 -3.05 2.15 17.44
C ASN A 45 -2.61 3.58 17.09
N THR A 46 -2.58 3.92 15.80
CA THR A 46 -2.01 5.20 15.35
C THR A 46 -2.74 5.75 14.17
N ASP A 47 -2.87 7.07 14.16
CA ASP A 47 -3.19 7.85 12.97
C ASP A 47 -1.93 8.67 12.60
N LEU A 48 -1.49 8.57 11.35
CA LEU A 48 -0.27 9.20 10.86
C LEU A 48 -0.55 9.93 9.56
N ASP A 49 -0.38 11.25 9.57
CA ASP A 49 -0.51 12.11 8.39
C ASP A 49 0.85 12.71 8.03
N THR A 50 1.36 12.38 6.84
CA THR A 50 2.70 12.80 6.41
C THR A 50 2.67 13.51 5.06
N ASN A 51 3.29 14.70 5.02
CA ASN A 51 3.44 15.51 3.82
C ASN A 51 4.92 15.88 3.59
N ASN A 52 5.63 15.17 2.71
CA ASN A 52 7.08 15.36 2.55
C ASN A 52 7.55 15.62 1.10
N ARG A 53 8.67 16.34 0.99
CA ARG A 53 9.40 16.52 -0.27
C ARG A 53 10.79 15.88 -0.19
N ASN A 54 11.01 14.83 -0.98
CA ASN A 54 12.12 13.87 -0.92
C ASN A 54 12.18 13.16 0.44
N THR A 55 11.76 11.90 0.52
CA THR A 55 11.70 11.19 1.82
C THR A 55 11.93 9.69 1.71
N GLY A 56 12.57 9.11 2.73
CA GLY A 56 12.42 7.70 3.10
C GLY A 56 11.47 7.59 4.28
N LEU A 57 10.48 6.70 4.18
CA LEU A 57 9.50 6.44 5.23
C LEU A 57 9.45 4.93 5.51
N ASP A 58 9.86 4.51 6.71
CA ASP A 58 9.71 3.12 7.16
C ASP A 58 8.75 3.06 8.34
N THR A 59 7.69 2.25 8.19
CA THR A 59 6.62 2.16 9.18
C THR A 59 6.29 0.71 9.54
N ASN A 60 6.08 0.46 10.83
CA ASN A 60 5.65 -0.85 11.34
C ASN A 60 4.56 -0.67 12.39
N ASN A 61 3.30 -0.87 12.01
CA ASN A 61 2.18 -0.50 12.87
C ASN A 61 1.14 -1.62 13.08
N ARG A 62 0.36 -1.48 14.16
CA ARG A 62 -0.80 -2.35 14.46
C ARG A 62 -2.04 -1.50 14.67
N ASN A 63 -3.11 -1.76 13.91
CA ASN A 63 -4.35 -0.98 13.84
C ASN A 63 -4.07 0.49 13.50
N THR A 64 -4.04 0.85 12.22
CA THR A 64 -3.54 2.17 11.80
C THR A 64 -4.31 2.74 10.64
N ALA A 65 -4.47 4.06 10.64
CA ALA A 65 -4.77 4.85 9.45
C ALA A 65 -3.49 5.63 9.07
N LEU A 66 -3.11 5.57 7.80
CA LEU A 66 -1.94 6.28 7.27
C LEU A 66 -2.34 7.04 6.02
N ASP A 67 -2.23 8.36 6.06
CA ASP A 67 -2.30 9.23 4.88
C ASP A 67 -0.90 9.78 4.58
N THR A 68 -0.50 9.66 3.33
CA THR A 68 0.82 10.08 2.88
C THR A 68 0.75 10.77 1.53
N ASN A 69 1.28 11.98 1.46
CA ASN A 69 1.40 12.75 0.24
C ASN A 69 2.82 13.26 0.01
N ASN A 70 3.49 12.71 -1.00
CA ASN A 70 4.90 12.98 -1.20
C ASN A 70 5.36 13.23 -2.65
N ARG A 71 6.55 13.84 -2.75
CA ARG A 71 7.27 14.03 -4.00
C ARG A 71 8.67 13.41 -3.93
N ASN A 72 8.92 12.39 -4.76
CA ASN A 72 10.07 11.48 -4.75
C ASN A 72 10.22 10.75 -3.41
N THR A 73 9.75 9.50 -3.34
CA THR A 73 9.64 8.78 -2.07
C THR A 73 9.97 7.32 -2.21
N ASN A 74 10.62 6.77 -1.18
CA ASN A 74 10.58 5.35 -0.88
C ASN A 74 9.75 5.15 0.39
N LEU A 75 8.72 4.31 0.32
CA LEU A 75 7.84 4.00 1.45
C LEU A 75 7.79 2.49 1.67
N ASN A 76 8.19 2.04 2.85
CA ASN A 76 8.05 0.66 3.29
C ASN A 76 7.08 0.57 4.46
N THR A 77 6.06 -0.27 4.32
CA THR A 77 5.01 -0.41 5.31
C THR A 77 4.80 -1.88 5.68
N ASN A 78 4.74 -2.14 6.98
CA ASN A 78 4.45 -3.46 7.53
C ASN A 78 3.34 -3.36 8.58
N ASN A 79 2.08 -3.65 8.19
CA ASN A 79 0.94 -3.34 9.05
C ASN A 79 -0.02 -4.52 9.30
N ARG A 80 -0.76 -4.45 10.42
CA ARG A 80 -1.83 -5.41 10.78
C ARG A 80 -3.13 -4.66 11.07
N LYS A 81 -4.16 -4.90 10.23
CA LYS A 81 -5.44 -4.16 10.16
C LYS A 81 -5.24 -2.68 9.88
N THR A 82 -5.38 -2.27 8.63
CA THR A 82 -4.91 -0.95 8.18
C THR A 82 -5.71 -0.42 7.03
N ASP A 83 -5.89 0.90 7.03
CA ASP A 83 -6.31 1.68 5.88
C ASP A 83 -5.13 2.57 5.48
N LEU A 84 -4.72 2.51 4.22
CA LEU A 84 -3.59 3.28 3.70
C LEU A 84 -4.05 4.04 2.45
N ASP A 85 -3.96 5.37 2.50
CA ASP A 85 -4.08 6.24 1.34
C ASP A 85 -2.70 6.82 1.02
N THR A 86 -2.37 6.85 -0.27
CA THR A 86 -1.08 7.33 -0.73
C THR A 86 -1.20 8.06 -2.06
N ASN A 87 -0.70 9.29 -2.08
CA ASN A 87 -0.63 10.13 -3.27
C ASN A 87 0.79 10.64 -3.51
N ASN A 88 1.47 10.08 -4.50
CA ASN A 88 2.89 10.27 -4.71
C ASN A 88 3.27 10.57 -6.16
N ARG A 89 4.33 11.36 -6.31
CA ARG A 89 5.00 11.58 -7.60
C ARG A 89 6.38 10.93 -7.60
N ASN A 90 6.59 9.96 -8.49
CA ASN A 90 7.75 9.07 -8.55
C ASN A 90 8.00 8.27 -7.25
N PRO A 91 7.06 7.42 -6.79
CA PRO A 91 7.28 6.56 -5.63
C PRO A 91 7.83 5.18 -5.98
N ASP A 92 8.56 4.64 -5.01
CA ASP A 92 8.73 3.20 -4.79
C ASP A 92 7.97 2.83 -3.51
N LEU A 93 7.07 1.85 -3.59
CA LEU A 93 6.23 1.43 -2.46
C LEU A 93 6.28 -0.09 -2.28
N ASP A 94 6.73 -0.54 -1.11
CA ASP A 94 6.63 -1.92 -0.65
C ASP A 94 5.68 -1.99 0.55
N THR A 95 4.72 -2.91 0.47
CA THR A 95 3.65 -3.06 1.46
C THR A 95 3.41 -4.52 1.79
N ASN A 96 3.47 -4.85 3.08
CA ASN A 96 3.22 -6.20 3.59
C ASN A 96 2.17 -6.20 4.70
N ASN A 97 0.90 -6.47 4.36
CA ASN A 97 -0.20 -6.25 5.29
C ASN A 97 -1.13 -7.47 5.52
N ARG A 98 -1.88 -7.43 6.64
CA ARG A 98 -2.96 -8.39 6.96
C ARG A 98 -4.28 -7.66 7.23
N ASN A 99 -5.32 -7.96 6.45
CA ASN A 99 -6.62 -7.28 6.40
C ASN A 99 -6.45 -5.78 6.11
N THR A 100 -6.63 -5.38 4.86
CA THR A 100 -6.21 -4.04 4.42
C THR A 100 -7.07 -3.51 3.30
N ASP A 101 -7.33 -2.21 3.37
CA ASP A 101 -7.82 -1.39 2.28
C ASP A 101 -6.69 -0.43 1.87
N LEU A 102 -6.32 -0.46 0.59
CA LEU A 102 -5.23 0.35 0.05
C LEU A 102 -5.74 1.14 -1.17
N ASP A 103 -5.70 2.46 -1.08
CA ASP A 103 -5.87 3.38 -2.23
C ASP A 103 -4.52 3.99 -2.58
N THR A 104 -4.21 4.05 -3.88
CA THR A 104 -2.95 4.58 -4.36
C THR A 104 -3.11 5.31 -5.68
N ASN A 105 -2.67 6.57 -5.70
CA ASN A 105 -2.82 7.48 -6.84
C ASN A 105 -1.49 8.11 -7.26
N ASN A 106 -0.77 7.51 -8.22
CA ASN A 106 0.62 7.88 -8.50
C ASN A 106 0.97 8.17 -9.97
N ARG A 107 2.13 8.82 -10.18
CA ARG A 107 2.78 9.01 -11.49
C ARG A 107 4.20 8.44 -11.46
N ASN A 108 4.52 7.53 -12.40
CA ASN A 108 5.73 6.70 -12.44
C ASN A 108 5.93 5.94 -11.12
N MET A 109 5.29 4.80 -10.97
CA MET A 109 5.29 4.06 -9.70
C MET A 109 5.75 2.63 -9.88
N ASP A 110 6.60 2.18 -8.96
CA ASP A 110 6.85 0.76 -8.72
C ASP A 110 6.16 0.37 -7.40
N LEU A 111 5.29 -0.64 -7.49
CA LEU A 111 4.51 -1.10 -6.33
C LEU A 111 4.61 -2.61 -6.18
N ALA A 112 5.12 -3.04 -5.02
CA ALA A 112 5.11 -4.42 -4.58
C ALA A 112 4.17 -4.55 -3.38
N THR A 113 3.21 -5.48 -3.46
CA THR A 113 2.27 -5.70 -2.35
C THR A 113 2.10 -7.18 -2.05
N ASN A 114 2.10 -7.54 -0.77
CA ASN A 114 1.83 -8.89 -0.31
C ASN A 114 0.82 -8.89 0.83
N ASN A 115 -0.45 -9.17 0.50
CA ASN A 115 -1.55 -8.97 1.42
C ASN A 115 -2.47 -10.20 1.58
N ARG A 116 -3.16 -10.28 2.72
CA ARG A 116 -4.20 -11.30 3.02
C ARG A 116 -5.51 -10.62 3.36
N ASN A 117 -6.60 -10.97 2.66
CA ASN A 117 -7.91 -10.31 2.67
C ASN A 117 -7.78 -8.81 2.37
N THR A 118 -8.00 -8.42 1.12
CA THR A 118 -7.59 -7.09 0.68
C THR A 118 -8.49 -6.52 -0.39
N ASP A 119 -8.79 -5.24 -0.24
CA ASP A 119 -9.34 -4.39 -1.28
C ASP A 119 -8.23 -3.42 -1.72
N LEU A 120 -7.88 -3.45 -3.01
CA LEU A 120 -6.82 -2.63 -3.57
C LEU A 120 -7.38 -1.81 -4.74
N TYR A 121 -7.28 -0.49 -4.62
CA TYR A 121 -7.64 0.47 -5.64
C TYR A 121 -6.38 1.21 -6.10
N THR A 122 -6.11 1.18 -7.40
CA THR A 122 -4.91 1.85 -7.92
C THR A 122 -5.17 2.61 -9.22
N ASN A 123 -4.68 3.85 -9.30
CA ASN A 123 -4.80 4.69 -10.48
C ASN A 123 -3.47 5.34 -10.84
N ASN A 124 -2.82 4.84 -11.91
CA ASN A 124 -1.41 5.16 -12.18
C ASN A 124 -1.09 5.45 -13.65
N ARG A 125 0.04 6.13 -13.88
CA ARG A 125 0.62 6.39 -15.21
C ARG A 125 2.09 5.96 -15.21
N ASN A 126 2.49 5.10 -16.15
CA ASN A 126 3.78 4.38 -16.21
C ASN A 126 4.02 3.59 -14.92
N THR A 127 3.85 2.26 -14.95
CA THR A 127 3.73 1.52 -13.69
C THR A 127 4.18 0.09 -13.79
N ASP A 128 4.99 -0.34 -12.83
CA ASP A 128 5.25 -1.76 -12.58
C ASP A 128 4.52 -2.15 -11.29
N LEU A 129 3.66 -3.16 -11.36
CA LEU A 129 2.90 -3.65 -10.20
C LEU A 129 3.07 -5.15 -10.04
N ASN A 130 3.41 -5.57 -8.82
CA ASN A 130 3.51 -6.97 -8.44
C ASN A 130 2.70 -7.27 -7.17
N PRO A 131 1.38 -7.53 -7.29
CA PRO A 131 0.54 -7.94 -6.18
C PRO A 131 0.50 -9.46 -6.01
N ASN A 132 0.75 -9.91 -4.78
CA ASN A 132 0.56 -11.28 -4.35
C ASN A 132 -0.47 -11.35 -3.21
N ASN A 133 -1.71 -11.76 -3.52
CA ASN A 133 -2.84 -11.59 -2.60
C ASN A 133 -3.66 -12.88 -2.41
N ARG A 134 -4.31 -13.01 -1.25
CA ARG A 134 -5.28 -14.09 -0.94
C ARG A 134 -6.61 -13.49 -0.52
N ASN A 135 -7.73 -13.91 -1.13
CA ASN A 135 -9.09 -13.37 -0.99
C ASN A 135 -9.10 -11.86 -1.25
N THR A 136 -9.38 -11.44 -2.48
CA THR A 136 -9.00 -10.09 -2.90
C THR A 136 -9.96 -9.52 -3.92
N ASP A 137 -10.30 -8.26 -3.75
CA ASP A 137 -10.89 -7.42 -4.78
C ASP A 137 -9.83 -6.42 -5.24
N LEU A 138 -9.60 -6.35 -6.56
CA LEU A 138 -8.62 -5.45 -7.15
C LEU A 138 -9.27 -4.66 -8.27
N ASP A 139 -9.22 -3.33 -8.16
CA ASP A 139 -9.56 -2.41 -9.24
C ASP A 139 -8.30 -1.61 -9.63
N THR A 140 -7.94 -1.65 -10.91
CA THR A 140 -6.80 -0.89 -11.42
C THR A 140 -7.12 -0.12 -12.70
N ASN A 141 -6.70 1.15 -12.74
CA ASN A 141 -6.75 1.99 -13.94
C ASN A 141 -5.34 2.49 -14.29
N LYS A 142 -4.80 2.06 -15.44
CA LYS A 142 -3.39 2.29 -15.76
C LYS A 142 -3.10 2.65 -17.22
N ARG A 143 -1.97 3.33 -17.44
CA ARG A 143 -1.44 3.71 -18.77
C ARG A 143 0.06 3.40 -18.84
N ASN A 144 0.50 2.58 -19.80
CA ASN A 144 1.86 2.03 -19.94
C ASN A 144 2.28 1.23 -18.69
N THR A 145 2.19 -0.09 -18.66
CA THR A 145 2.20 -0.87 -17.39
C THR A 145 2.66 -2.33 -17.43
N ASP A 146 3.78 -2.69 -16.81
CA ASP A 146 4.01 -4.12 -16.57
C ASP A 146 3.24 -4.56 -15.31
N LEU A 147 2.47 -5.65 -15.42
CA LEU A 147 1.72 -6.22 -14.30
C LEU A 147 1.94 -7.73 -14.25
N ASP A 148 2.49 -8.19 -13.14
CA ASP A 148 2.55 -9.60 -12.75
C ASP A 148 1.68 -9.79 -11.52
N THR A 149 0.69 -10.68 -11.56
CA THR A 149 -0.18 -10.95 -10.40
C THR A 149 -0.27 -12.42 -10.02
N ASN A 150 -0.31 -12.69 -8.71
CA ASN A 150 -0.57 -14.02 -8.17
C ASN A 150 -1.68 -13.97 -7.13
N LYS A 151 -2.82 -14.60 -7.42
CA LYS A 151 -4.02 -14.46 -6.60
C LYS A 151 -4.76 -15.76 -6.33
N ARG A 152 -5.40 -15.83 -5.17
CA ARG A 152 -6.24 -16.96 -4.72
C ARG A 152 -7.61 -16.44 -4.28
N ASN A 153 -8.67 -16.86 -4.99
CA ASN A 153 -10.07 -16.41 -4.84
C ASN A 153 -10.22 -14.88 -5.00
N THR A 154 -10.62 -14.41 -6.17
CA THR A 154 -10.51 -12.97 -6.51
C THR A 154 -11.54 -12.52 -7.52
N ASP A 155 -12.06 -11.31 -7.31
CA ASP A 155 -12.67 -10.47 -8.34
C ASP A 155 -11.67 -9.38 -8.79
N LEU A 156 -11.55 -9.17 -10.10
CA LEU A 156 -10.56 -8.30 -10.72
C LEU A 156 -11.23 -7.43 -11.78
N ASP A 157 -11.21 -6.11 -11.57
CA ASP A 157 -11.50 -5.12 -12.61
C ASP A 157 -10.21 -4.39 -13.00
N THR A 158 -10.01 -4.19 -14.29
CA THR A 158 -8.77 -3.62 -14.80
C THR A 158 -8.97 -2.92 -16.13
N ASN A 159 -8.63 -1.64 -16.17
CA ASN A 159 -8.59 -0.82 -17.38
C ASN A 159 -7.15 -0.40 -17.69
N LYS A 160 -6.62 -0.82 -18.84
CA LYS A 160 -5.21 -0.57 -19.24
C LYS A 160 -5.10 -0.04 -20.66
N ARG A 161 -4.15 0.86 -20.87
CA ARG A 161 -3.72 1.33 -22.21
C ARG A 161 -2.22 1.14 -22.38
N ASN A 162 -1.82 0.39 -23.42
CA ASN A 162 -0.47 -0.10 -23.73
C ASN A 162 0.16 -0.94 -22.62
N THR A 163 0.17 -2.30 -22.65
CA THR A 163 1.23 -3.17 -22.04
C THR A 163 0.99 -4.69 -22.02
N ASP A 164 2.08 -5.41 -21.68
CA ASP A 164 2.23 -6.84 -21.39
C ASP A 164 1.79 -7.22 -19.96
N LEU A 165 1.19 -8.42 -19.81
CA LEU A 165 0.53 -8.89 -18.58
C LEU A 165 0.84 -10.36 -18.29
N ASP A 166 1.23 -10.67 -17.05
CA ASP A 166 1.26 -12.03 -16.51
C ASP A 166 0.30 -12.13 -15.31
N THR A 167 -0.51 -13.19 -15.25
CA THR A 167 -1.54 -13.35 -14.22
C THR A 167 -1.77 -14.83 -13.92
N ASN A 168 -1.56 -15.18 -12.65
CA ASN A 168 -1.77 -16.51 -12.12
C ASN A 168 -2.91 -16.51 -11.08
N ASN A 169 -4.11 -16.88 -11.53
CA ASN A 169 -5.31 -16.95 -10.69
C ASN A 169 -5.67 -18.40 -10.33
N ARG A 170 -5.87 -18.69 -9.04
CA ARG A 170 -6.38 -19.97 -8.56
C ARG A 170 -7.69 -19.80 -7.80
N GLN A 171 -8.79 -20.24 -8.41
CA GLN A 171 -10.13 -20.30 -7.80
C GLN A 171 -10.53 -21.76 -7.62
N LYS A 172 -10.97 -22.17 -6.43
CA LYS A 172 -11.51 -23.52 -6.21
C LYS A 172 -13.01 -23.54 -6.51
N GLN A 173 -13.42 -24.10 -7.64
CA GLN A 173 -14.81 -24.56 -7.82
C GLN A 173 -14.95 -25.97 -7.24
N HIS A 174 -16.03 -26.20 -6.51
CA HIS A 174 -16.39 -27.52 -5.98
C HIS A 174 -17.29 -28.19 -7.03
N ASP A 175 -16.78 -29.23 -7.70
CA ASP A 175 -17.54 -30.00 -8.71
C ASP A 175 -18.75 -30.71 -8.08
N GLN A 176 -19.91 -30.63 -8.73
CA GLN A 176 -21.04 -31.55 -8.56
C GLN A 176 -21.53 -31.97 -9.96
N ASP A 177 -21.32 -33.26 -10.27
CA ASP A 177 -21.84 -34.02 -11.42
C ASP A 177 -23.35 -33.80 -11.65
N THR A 178 -23.83 -33.91 -12.91
CA THR A 178 -24.71 -35.02 -13.38
C THR A 178 -24.96 -34.94 -14.90
N LYS A 179 -24.76 -36.09 -15.57
CA LYS A 179 -25.04 -36.45 -16.97
C LYS A 179 -26.48 -36.13 -17.43
N GLU A 180 -26.71 -35.66 -18.67
CA GLU A 180 -27.68 -36.28 -19.61
C GLU A 180 -27.61 -35.73 -21.07
N LYS A 181 -27.34 -36.65 -22.01
CA LYS A 181 -27.77 -36.78 -23.43
C LYS A 181 -27.88 -35.55 -24.36
N ASN A 182 -26.94 -35.51 -25.33
CA ASN A 182 -27.24 -35.07 -26.70
C ASN A 182 -27.40 -36.30 -27.62
N ARG A 183 -28.61 -36.49 -28.16
CA ARG A 183 -28.86 -37.16 -29.46
C ARG A 183 -30.28 -36.82 -29.93
N ILE A 184 -30.38 -35.83 -30.82
CA ILE A 184 -31.19 -35.89 -32.03
C ILE A 184 -30.27 -35.44 -33.16
#